data_AF-A0AAF0J2S4-F1
#
_entry.id   AF-A0AAF0J2S4-F1
#
_cell.length_a   1.000
_cell.length_b   1.000
_cell.length_c   1.000
_cell.angle_alpha   90.00
_cell.angle_beta   90.00
_cell.angle_gamma   90.00
#
_symmetry.space_group_name_H-M   'P 1'
#
loop_
_entity.id
_entity.type
_entity.pdbx_description
1 polymer ?
#
loop_
_entity_poly.entity_id
_entity_poly.type
_entity_poly.pdbx_seq_one_letter_code
_entity_poly.pdbx_strand_id
1 'polypeptide(L)'
;MVCEHPIQVAGLCALCGKEIEDESFDQPTFATLHSSANVKVSRDEAIRMDSEDTKRLIEQQKLALIVDLDQTIIHVTVDPTVKEWAHDKNNPNWNALKDVVAFQLGADGTTVSHQPERLDPEKVIAFATGGDENGCWYYVKLRPGLESFLTTLASKYELHVYTMGTRSYADCICRIVDPDGHKFGARILSRDENGSDMQKSLARLFPISTDMVVIIDDRADVWSWSPNLIKVEPFEFFVGIGDINAAHLGPAKPLVPNSPAPAAPNKEGQKEMQEQIEARPLKRKLDEALEHKKEAQEADADASASHESPSEEACIEEELLLRNNDTELELIEAILLEVHEQWYDAYHNMKDKGKARPDVKDVIKRMKAQVLKGCEIVFSGLIPINQAPETYVRNIDTRAAIWRMSEEFGAKCHRDLVKSVTHIVSANPHTLKAEEAYRRGNIHVVWPSWLNDSICGWVRQGEAAYLIPRNTQLSLVSPEVQDMTQSTMSEAFIEDQQVMDNLAHMDWGEAEDEVDAFLDDDDTETEGDSLQSSRLTEYVYSANPDRYHKSTATNDYARE
;
A
#
# COMPACT_ATOMS: atom_id res chain seq x y z
N MET A 1 42.20 -14.28 19.18
CA MET A 1 42.03 -12.82 19.04
C MET A 1 40.74 -12.60 18.28
N VAL A 2 39.78 -11.95 18.91
CA VAL A 2 38.50 -11.53 18.31
C VAL A 2 38.79 -10.56 17.16
N CYS A 3 37.98 -10.60 16.11
CA CYS A 3 38.12 -9.71 14.97
C CYS A 3 37.33 -8.42 15.21
N GLU A 4 37.98 -7.26 15.16
CA GLU A 4 37.36 -5.93 15.38
C GLU A 4 37.06 -5.19 14.07
N HIS A 5 37.21 -5.85 12.92
CA HIS A 5 36.96 -5.22 11.63
C HIS A 5 35.45 -5.05 11.36
N PRO A 6 35.03 -3.95 10.72
CA PRO A 6 33.63 -3.56 10.67
C PRO A 6 32.79 -4.29 9.61
N ILE A 7 33.38 -5.11 8.73
CA ILE A 7 32.69 -5.72 7.59
C ILE A 7 32.84 -7.24 7.60
N GLN A 8 31.71 -7.92 7.48
CA GLN A 8 31.56 -9.37 7.42
C GLN A 8 30.90 -9.78 6.09
N VAL A 9 31.41 -10.84 5.48
CA VAL A 9 30.86 -11.47 4.28
C VAL A 9 30.70 -12.96 4.54
N ALA A 10 29.46 -13.45 4.57
CA ALA A 10 29.12 -14.87 4.77
C ALA A 10 29.84 -15.52 5.97
N GLY A 11 29.80 -14.89 7.14
CA GLY A 11 30.45 -15.41 8.34
C GLY A 11 31.94 -15.07 8.46
N LEU A 12 32.56 -14.45 7.45
CA LEU A 12 34.00 -14.16 7.42
C LEU A 12 34.26 -12.66 7.43
N CYS A 13 35.30 -12.23 8.13
CA CYS A 13 35.79 -10.86 8.04
C CYS A 13 36.28 -10.55 6.62
N ALA A 14 35.75 -9.49 6.00
CA ALA A 14 36.16 -9.05 4.67
C ALA A 14 37.63 -8.62 4.58
N LEU A 15 38.23 -8.22 5.71
CA LEU A 15 39.58 -7.66 5.76
C LEU A 15 40.64 -8.67 6.18
N CYS A 16 40.35 -9.57 7.13
CA CYS A 16 41.34 -10.50 7.66
C CYS A 16 40.99 -11.98 7.44
N GLY A 17 39.81 -12.29 6.88
CA GLY A 17 39.38 -13.64 6.56
C GLY A 17 39.09 -14.54 7.76
N LYS A 18 39.09 -13.99 8.99
CA LYS A 18 38.71 -14.73 10.19
C LYS A 18 37.20 -14.94 10.24
N GLU A 19 36.80 -16.09 10.76
CA GLU A 19 35.40 -16.37 11.08
C GLU A 19 34.91 -15.43 12.20
N ILE A 20 33.72 -14.87 11.99
CA ILE A 20 33.00 -13.98 12.90
C ILE A 20 31.70 -14.71 13.19
N GLU A 21 31.51 -15.17 14.43
CA GLU A 21 30.24 -15.73 14.89
C GLU A 21 29.18 -14.62 14.87
N ASP A 22 27.92 -14.93 14.51
CA ASP A 22 26.87 -13.90 14.35
C ASP A 22 26.62 -13.08 15.64
N GLU A 23 27.01 -13.59 16.80
CA GLU A 23 26.93 -12.94 18.12
C GLU A 23 28.23 -12.24 18.56
N SER A 24 29.28 -12.22 17.73
CA SER A 24 30.62 -11.74 18.11
C SER A 24 30.85 -10.23 17.93
N PHE A 25 29.93 -9.54 17.26
CA PHE A 25 29.73 -8.12 17.52
C PHE A 25 28.77 -8.08 18.71
N ASP A 26 29.13 -7.46 19.84
CA ASP A 26 28.25 -7.26 21.01
C ASP A 26 26.96 -6.44 20.69
N GLN A 27 26.65 -6.22 19.40
CA GLN A 27 25.59 -5.40 18.83
C GLN A 27 25.09 -5.99 17.50
N PRO A 28 23.82 -5.76 17.11
CA PRO A 28 23.27 -6.25 15.84
C PRO A 28 24.09 -5.75 14.63
N THR A 29 24.29 -6.64 13.67
CA THR A 29 24.94 -6.34 12.38
C THR A 29 23.90 -5.99 11.32
N PHE A 30 24.23 -5.05 10.43
CA PHE A 30 23.29 -4.54 9.43
C PHE A 30 23.71 -4.95 8.03
N ALA A 31 22.78 -5.46 7.24
CA ALA A 31 23.05 -5.79 5.85
C ALA A 31 23.08 -4.50 5.00
N THR A 32 24.21 -4.21 4.36
CA THR A 32 24.44 -2.91 3.70
C THR A 32 24.31 -2.91 2.20
N LEU A 33 24.33 -4.09 1.56
CA LEU A 33 24.16 -4.20 0.11
C LEU A 33 22.78 -4.75 -0.21
N HIS A 34 22.05 -3.99 -1.05
CA HIS A 34 20.76 -4.40 -1.60
C HIS A 34 20.85 -5.74 -2.34
N SER A 35 22.01 -6.05 -2.95
CA SER A 35 22.25 -7.24 -3.76
C SER A 35 22.92 -8.42 -3.03
N SER A 36 23.19 -8.32 -1.74
CA SER A 36 23.89 -9.39 -1.02
C SER A 36 23.55 -9.38 0.47
N ALA A 37 22.57 -10.20 0.86
CA ALA A 37 22.21 -10.44 2.28
C ALA A 37 23.39 -10.94 3.14
N ASN A 38 24.43 -11.48 2.49
CA ASN A 38 25.62 -12.01 3.16
C ASN A 38 26.63 -10.94 3.57
N VAL A 39 26.48 -9.68 3.14
CA VAL A 39 27.39 -8.60 3.52
C VAL A 39 26.77 -7.81 4.66
N LYS A 40 27.35 -7.96 5.85
CA LYS A 40 26.93 -7.27 7.07
C LYS A 40 28.01 -6.33 7.58
N VAL A 41 27.61 -5.26 8.25
CA VAL A 41 28.53 -4.32 8.90
C VAL A 41 28.22 -4.13 10.38
N SER A 42 29.21 -3.67 11.14
CA SER A 42 29.04 -3.25 12.53
C SER A 42 28.16 -2.00 12.62
N ARG A 43 27.56 -1.76 13.80
CA ARG A 43 26.73 -0.58 14.05
C ARG A 43 27.46 0.74 13.80
N ASP A 44 28.70 0.87 14.28
CA ASP A 44 29.50 2.09 14.09
C ASP A 44 29.75 2.39 12.61
N GLU A 45 29.97 1.34 11.80
CA GLU A 45 30.14 1.48 10.36
C GLU A 45 28.82 1.82 9.66
N ALA A 46 27.70 1.22 10.08
CA ALA A 46 26.38 1.59 9.58
C ALA A 46 26.05 3.07 9.85
N ILE A 47 26.35 3.58 11.06
CA ILE A 47 26.18 5.00 11.41
C ILE A 47 27.06 5.90 10.53
N ARG A 48 28.31 5.49 10.29
CA ARG A 48 29.24 6.23 9.42
C ARG A 48 28.72 6.31 7.98
N MET A 49 28.27 5.18 7.43
CA MET A 49 27.69 5.09 6.08
C MET A 49 26.42 5.94 5.96
N ASP A 50 25.49 5.81 6.91
CA ASP A 50 24.25 6.62 6.95
C ASP A 50 24.54 8.13 7.00
N SER A 51 25.53 8.53 7.80
CA SER A 51 25.95 9.94 7.89
C SER A 51 26.52 10.46 6.56
N GLU A 52 27.29 9.64 5.85
CA GLU A 52 27.85 9.96 4.54
C GLU A 52 26.77 10.03 3.46
N ASP A 53 25.85 9.07 3.43
CA ASP A 53 24.74 9.05 2.49
C ASP A 53 23.76 10.20 2.73
N THR A 54 23.39 10.48 3.98
CA THR A 54 22.58 11.65 4.33
C THR A 54 23.24 12.93 3.82
N LYS A 55 24.55 13.11 4.08
CA LYS A 55 25.27 14.29 3.64
C LYS A 55 25.27 14.42 2.12
N ARG A 56 25.52 13.33 1.41
CA ARG A 56 25.51 13.26 -0.06
C ARG A 56 24.14 13.60 -0.63
N LEU A 57 23.08 13.04 -0.08
CA LEU A 57 21.69 13.31 -0.48
C LEU A 57 21.35 14.79 -0.29
N ILE A 58 21.67 15.37 0.87
CA ILE A 58 21.49 16.81 1.14
C ILE A 58 22.28 17.68 0.15
N GLU A 59 23.54 17.35 -0.13
CA GLU A 59 24.39 18.09 -1.07
C GLU A 59 23.84 18.05 -2.51
N GLN A 60 23.22 16.93 -2.89
CA GLN A 60 22.56 16.75 -4.18
C GLN A 60 21.12 17.29 -4.23
N GLN A 61 20.62 17.82 -3.10
CA GLN A 61 19.21 18.16 -2.91
C GLN A 61 18.27 16.99 -3.27
N LYS A 62 18.56 15.79 -2.77
CA LYS A 62 17.73 14.60 -2.94
C LYS A 62 17.23 14.02 -1.63
N LEU A 63 16.03 13.43 -1.67
CA LEU A 63 15.54 12.47 -0.69
C LEU A 63 15.79 11.03 -1.18
N ALA A 64 15.44 10.02 -0.39
CA ALA A 64 15.40 8.63 -0.84
C ALA A 64 13.96 8.21 -1.14
N LEU A 65 13.74 7.48 -2.22
CA LEU A 65 12.43 6.92 -2.58
C LEU A 65 12.54 5.41 -2.77
N ILE A 66 11.77 4.68 -1.98
CA ILE A 66 11.55 3.25 -2.15
C ILE A 66 10.34 3.07 -3.07
N VAL A 67 10.51 2.27 -4.11
CA VAL A 67 9.54 2.03 -5.18
C VAL A 67 9.24 0.54 -5.24
N ASP A 68 7.99 0.17 -4.98
CA ASP A 68 7.50 -1.16 -5.32
C ASP A 68 7.28 -1.31 -6.84
N LEU A 69 7.22 -2.55 -7.33
CA LEU A 69 7.07 -2.87 -8.74
C LEU A 69 5.61 -3.21 -9.10
N ASP A 70 5.13 -4.34 -8.63
CA ASP A 70 3.90 -5.00 -9.07
C ASP A 70 2.68 -4.22 -8.55
N GLN A 71 1.73 -3.92 -9.42
CA GLN A 71 0.58 -3.04 -9.14
C GLN A 71 0.93 -1.61 -8.69
N THR A 72 2.19 -1.27 -8.46
CA THR A 72 2.65 0.11 -8.21
C THR A 72 3.05 0.83 -9.50
N ILE A 73 4.12 0.38 -10.18
CA ILE A 73 4.61 0.99 -11.45
C ILE A 73 4.44 0.11 -12.67
N ILE A 74 4.17 -1.18 -12.49
CA ILE A 74 3.92 -2.15 -13.56
C ILE A 74 2.79 -3.10 -13.17
N HIS A 75 2.23 -3.78 -14.17
CA HIS A 75 1.35 -4.93 -13.94
C HIS A 75 1.85 -6.08 -14.81
N VAL A 76 1.99 -7.26 -14.23
CA VAL A 76 2.53 -8.44 -14.91
C VAL A 76 1.53 -9.59 -14.89
N THR A 77 1.48 -10.32 -16.00
CA THR A 77 0.71 -11.56 -16.14
C THR A 77 1.52 -12.62 -16.87
N VAL A 78 1.17 -13.89 -16.66
CA VAL A 78 1.67 -15.02 -17.44
C VAL A 78 0.60 -15.62 -18.37
N ASP A 79 -0.58 -14.99 -18.44
CA ASP A 79 -1.68 -15.45 -19.29
C ASP A 79 -1.28 -15.39 -20.78
N PRO A 80 -1.21 -16.53 -21.49
CA PRO A 80 -0.79 -16.58 -22.90
C PRO A 80 -1.76 -15.85 -23.84
N THR A 81 -2.97 -15.52 -23.37
CA THR A 81 -3.95 -14.69 -24.10
C THR A 81 -3.35 -13.35 -24.53
N VAL A 82 -2.42 -12.77 -23.75
CA VAL A 82 -1.73 -11.53 -24.11
C VAL A 82 -0.97 -11.67 -25.42
N LYS A 83 -0.22 -12.78 -25.59
CA LYS A 83 0.50 -13.06 -26.83
C LYS A 83 -0.45 -13.28 -28.00
N GLU A 84 -1.52 -14.06 -27.78
CA GLU A 84 -2.54 -14.32 -28.80
C GLU A 84 -3.16 -13.02 -29.33
N TRP A 85 -3.53 -12.09 -28.43
CA TRP A 85 -4.06 -10.78 -28.79
C TRP A 85 -3.01 -9.87 -29.44
N ALA A 86 -1.76 -9.90 -28.96
CA ALA A 86 -0.67 -9.12 -29.56
C ALA A 86 -0.34 -9.56 -31.00
N HIS A 87 -0.56 -10.83 -31.33
CA HIS A 87 -0.34 -11.41 -32.66
C HIS A 87 -1.42 -11.04 -33.69
N ASP A 88 -2.61 -10.63 -33.24
CA ASP A 88 -3.72 -10.23 -34.11
C ASP A 88 -3.98 -8.72 -34.05
N LYS A 89 -3.59 -8.02 -35.12
CA LYS A 89 -3.79 -6.56 -35.25
C LYS A 89 -5.25 -6.14 -35.32
N ASN A 90 -6.15 -7.06 -35.63
CA ASN A 90 -7.59 -6.77 -35.68
C ASN A 90 -8.26 -6.99 -34.32
N ASN A 91 -7.55 -7.55 -33.34
CA ASN A 91 -8.08 -7.70 -32.00
C ASN A 91 -8.32 -6.30 -31.38
N PRO A 92 -9.49 -6.03 -30.80
CA PRO A 92 -9.81 -4.74 -30.20
C PRO A 92 -8.82 -4.30 -29.10
N ASN A 93 -8.25 -5.26 -28.37
CA ASN A 93 -7.27 -5.02 -27.31
C ASN A 93 -5.84 -4.79 -27.84
N TRP A 94 -5.57 -5.04 -29.13
CA TRP A 94 -4.23 -4.95 -29.72
C TRP A 94 -3.59 -3.57 -29.51
N ASN A 95 -4.38 -2.51 -29.64
CA ASN A 95 -3.87 -1.14 -29.47
C ASN A 95 -3.36 -0.89 -28.04
N ALA A 96 -4.01 -1.48 -27.03
CA ALA A 96 -3.62 -1.34 -25.63
C ALA A 96 -2.35 -2.13 -25.27
N LEU A 97 -1.97 -3.12 -26.10
CA LEU A 97 -0.83 -4.03 -25.90
C LEU A 97 0.47 -3.56 -26.57
N LYS A 98 0.46 -2.45 -27.32
CA LYS A 98 1.61 -1.99 -28.12
C LYS A 98 2.89 -1.74 -27.32
N ASP A 99 2.74 -1.32 -26.08
CA ASP A 99 3.81 -0.98 -25.14
C ASP A 99 4.11 -2.10 -24.15
N VAL A 100 3.40 -3.25 -24.25
CA VAL A 100 3.69 -4.43 -23.45
C VAL A 100 5.05 -5.01 -23.83
N VAL A 101 5.79 -5.42 -22.81
CA VAL A 101 7.13 -6.01 -22.93
C VAL A 101 7.05 -7.45 -22.43
N ALA A 102 7.71 -8.38 -23.10
CA ALA A 102 7.77 -9.77 -22.68
C ALA A 102 9.19 -10.19 -22.33
N PHE A 103 9.35 -11.00 -21.30
CA PHE A 103 10.59 -11.73 -21.03
C PHE A 103 10.27 -13.15 -20.57
N GLN A 104 11.27 -14.03 -20.56
CA GLN A 104 11.06 -15.42 -20.14
C GLN A 104 12.06 -15.81 -19.06
N LEU A 105 11.54 -16.43 -18.00
CA LEU A 105 12.33 -17.18 -17.04
C LEU A 105 12.22 -18.67 -17.35
N GLY A 106 13.32 -19.41 -17.18
CA GLY A 106 13.37 -20.86 -17.37
C GLY A 106 12.53 -21.61 -16.33
N ALA A 107 12.47 -22.94 -16.47
CA ALA A 107 11.68 -23.80 -15.58
C ALA A 107 12.10 -23.74 -14.10
N ASP A 108 13.32 -23.27 -13.82
CA ASP A 108 13.83 -23.04 -12.47
C ASP A 108 13.28 -21.76 -11.82
N GLY A 109 12.59 -20.89 -12.58
CA GLY A 109 12.09 -19.59 -12.12
C GLY A 109 13.19 -18.55 -11.87
N THR A 110 14.44 -18.86 -12.20
CA THR A 110 15.60 -18.00 -11.89
C THR A 110 16.47 -17.71 -13.09
N THR A 111 16.58 -18.62 -14.04
CA THR A 111 17.39 -18.42 -15.24
C THR A 111 16.63 -17.55 -16.23
N VAL A 112 17.21 -16.44 -16.68
CA VAL A 112 16.61 -15.63 -17.76
C VAL A 112 16.83 -16.35 -19.09
N SER A 113 15.81 -17.06 -19.56
CA SER A 113 15.85 -17.83 -20.81
C SER A 113 15.61 -16.95 -22.04
N HIS A 114 14.93 -15.82 -21.88
CA HIS A 114 14.79 -14.81 -22.93
C HIS A 114 14.87 -13.40 -22.34
N GLN A 115 15.67 -12.54 -22.95
CA GLN A 115 15.80 -11.14 -22.54
C GLN A 115 14.51 -10.37 -22.85
N PRO A 116 14.27 -9.22 -22.18
CA PRO A 116 13.10 -8.41 -22.46
C PRO A 116 13.01 -7.98 -23.92
N GLU A 117 11.85 -8.19 -24.54
CA GLU A 117 11.53 -7.80 -25.90
C GLU A 117 10.20 -7.04 -25.98
N ARG A 118 10.15 -6.03 -26.84
CA ARG A 118 8.95 -5.22 -27.09
C ARG A 118 8.22 -5.72 -28.32
N LEU A 119 6.90 -5.53 -28.35
CA LEU A 119 6.09 -5.83 -29.54
C LEU A 119 6.53 -4.94 -30.72
N ASP A 120 7.01 -5.56 -31.80
CA ASP A 120 7.27 -4.89 -33.07
C ASP A 120 5.97 -4.89 -33.91
N PRO A 121 5.36 -3.72 -34.20
CA PRO A 121 4.15 -3.65 -35.00
C PRO A 121 4.31 -4.21 -36.41
N GLU A 122 5.52 -4.28 -36.97
CA GLU A 122 5.77 -4.87 -38.28
C GLU A 122 5.91 -6.39 -38.23
N LYS A 123 6.26 -6.95 -37.06
CA LYS A 123 6.58 -8.38 -36.86
C LYS A 123 5.88 -8.97 -35.65
N VAL A 124 4.58 -8.71 -35.51
CA VAL A 124 3.78 -9.12 -34.35
C VAL A 124 3.90 -10.61 -34.01
N ILE A 125 3.99 -11.50 -35.01
CA ILE A 125 4.09 -12.97 -34.81
C ILE A 125 5.40 -13.40 -34.14
N ALA A 126 6.45 -12.57 -34.19
CA ALA A 126 7.73 -12.87 -33.54
C ALA A 126 7.69 -12.60 -32.02
N PHE A 127 6.73 -11.83 -31.53
CA PHE A 127 6.65 -11.45 -30.12
C PHE A 127 6.36 -12.64 -29.21
N ALA A 128 7.11 -12.75 -28.11
CA ALA A 128 7.08 -13.83 -27.13
C ALA A 128 7.27 -15.21 -27.80
N THR A 129 8.23 -15.31 -28.72
CA THR A 129 8.60 -16.56 -29.41
C THR A 129 10.09 -16.83 -29.29
N GLY A 130 10.51 -18.10 -29.41
CA GLY A 130 11.94 -18.47 -29.41
C GLY A 130 12.60 -18.57 -28.04
N GLY A 131 11.82 -18.57 -26.97
CA GLY A 131 12.27 -18.92 -25.61
C GLY A 131 12.45 -20.43 -25.40
N ASP A 132 12.87 -20.81 -24.19
CA ASP A 132 12.92 -22.19 -23.72
C ASP A 132 11.51 -22.82 -23.73
N GLU A 133 11.41 -24.08 -24.15
CA GLU A 133 10.13 -24.81 -24.26
C GLU A 133 9.44 -24.97 -22.90
N ASN A 134 10.23 -25.08 -21.82
CA ASN A 134 9.73 -25.23 -20.46
C ASN A 134 9.77 -23.92 -19.65
N GLY A 135 10.11 -22.79 -20.30
CA GLY A 135 10.16 -21.49 -19.65
C GLY A 135 8.80 -20.81 -19.56
N CYS A 136 8.62 -19.95 -18.57
CA CYS A 136 7.42 -19.15 -18.37
C CYS A 136 7.60 -17.73 -18.94
N TRP A 137 6.66 -17.31 -19.79
CA TRP A 137 6.63 -15.94 -20.33
C TRP A 137 5.90 -15.01 -19.36
N TYR A 138 6.53 -13.88 -19.09
CA TYR A 138 5.97 -12.78 -18.32
C TYR A 138 5.66 -11.62 -19.28
N TYR A 139 4.43 -11.13 -19.23
CA TYR A 139 3.96 -9.98 -19.99
C TYR A 139 3.83 -8.80 -19.06
N VAL A 140 4.63 -7.77 -19.30
CA VAL A 140 4.76 -6.59 -18.45
C VAL A 140 4.08 -5.41 -19.12
N LYS A 141 3.07 -4.86 -18.47
CA LYS A 141 2.52 -3.55 -18.78
C LYS A 141 3.19 -2.51 -17.90
N LEU A 142 3.72 -1.46 -18.52
CA LEU A 142 4.20 -0.29 -17.79
C LEU A 142 3.03 0.63 -17.46
N ARG A 143 3.00 1.16 -16.24
CA ARG A 143 1.99 2.15 -15.87
C ARG A 143 2.15 3.42 -16.71
N PRO A 144 1.06 4.02 -17.23
CA PRO A 144 1.15 5.19 -18.09
C PRO A 144 1.99 6.32 -17.47
N GLY A 145 2.89 6.92 -18.26
CA GLY A 145 3.77 8.00 -17.80
C GLY A 145 5.08 7.56 -17.11
N LEU A 146 5.31 6.26 -16.89
CA LEU A 146 6.43 5.74 -16.07
C LEU A 146 7.83 6.27 -16.44
N GLU A 147 8.14 6.39 -17.74
CA GLU A 147 9.46 6.88 -18.17
C GLU A 147 9.71 8.33 -17.72
N SER A 148 8.70 9.19 -17.89
CA SER A 148 8.74 10.59 -17.43
C SER A 148 8.82 10.63 -15.91
N PHE A 149 7.95 9.87 -15.24
CA PHE A 149 7.90 9.74 -13.79
C PHE A 149 9.27 9.42 -13.17
N LEU A 150 9.91 8.33 -13.60
CA LEU A 150 11.21 7.94 -13.06
C LEU A 150 12.32 8.93 -13.42
N THR A 151 12.24 9.58 -14.59
CA THR A 151 13.23 10.59 -15.01
C THR A 151 13.13 11.85 -14.17
N THR A 152 11.93 12.37 -13.96
CA THR A 152 11.66 13.52 -13.10
C THR A 152 12.09 13.22 -11.66
N LEU A 153 11.63 12.10 -11.10
CA LEU A 153 11.92 11.76 -9.71
C LEU A 153 13.39 11.42 -9.48
N ALA A 154 14.10 10.83 -10.43
CA ALA A 154 15.55 10.59 -10.30
C ALA A 154 16.36 11.90 -10.12
N SER A 155 15.81 13.06 -10.49
CA SER A 155 16.43 14.38 -10.23
C SER A 155 16.25 14.87 -8.79
N LYS A 156 15.23 14.38 -8.09
CA LYS A 156 14.81 14.82 -6.74
C LYS A 156 14.96 13.73 -5.67
N TYR A 157 15.06 12.48 -6.10
CA TYR A 157 15.12 11.30 -5.25
C TYR A 157 16.24 10.38 -5.72
N GLU A 158 16.88 9.71 -4.77
CA GLU A 158 17.63 8.49 -5.04
C GLU A 158 16.66 7.32 -4.99
N LEU A 159 16.51 6.61 -6.11
CA LEU A 159 15.49 5.59 -6.27
C LEU A 159 16.02 4.21 -5.86
N HIS A 160 15.22 3.48 -5.10
CA HIS A 160 15.46 2.11 -4.63
C HIS A 160 14.27 1.24 -5.01
N VAL A 161 14.51 0.05 -5.58
CA VAL A 161 13.46 -0.95 -5.77
C VAL A 161 13.36 -1.83 -4.53
N TYR A 162 12.14 -2.06 -4.05
CA TYR A 162 11.86 -3.03 -3.00
C TYR A 162 10.60 -3.81 -3.33
N THR A 163 10.78 -5.02 -3.86
CA THR A 163 9.70 -5.90 -4.35
C THR A 163 9.66 -7.23 -3.61
N MET A 164 8.49 -7.85 -3.56
CA MET A 164 8.30 -9.24 -3.13
C MET A 164 8.48 -10.26 -4.27
N GLY A 165 8.83 -9.80 -5.48
CA GLY A 165 9.30 -10.66 -6.55
C GLY A 165 10.70 -11.24 -6.29
N THR A 166 11.07 -12.28 -7.03
CA THR A 166 12.43 -12.86 -6.96
C THR A 166 13.49 -11.93 -7.53
N ARG A 167 14.76 -12.21 -7.25
CA ARG A 167 15.87 -11.41 -7.76
C ARG A 167 15.91 -11.36 -9.28
N SER A 168 15.79 -12.51 -9.93
CA SER A 168 15.81 -12.61 -11.39
C SER A 168 14.64 -11.87 -12.05
N TYR A 169 13.47 -11.90 -11.41
CA TYR A 169 12.31 -11.13 -11.82
C TYR A 169 12.60 -9.63 -11.75
N ALA A 170 13.04 -9.14 -10.59
CA ALA A 170 13.35 -7.73 -10.37
C ALA A 170 14.42 -7.22 -11.33
N ASP A 171 15.48 -8.00 -11.57
CA ASP A 171 16.53 -7.65 -12.54
C ASP A 171 15.99 -7.56 -13.98
N CYS A 172 15.04 -8.41 -14.37
CA CYS A 172 14.36 -8.32 -15.67
C CYS A 172 13.50 -7.06 -15.77
N ILE A 173 12.70 -6.75 -14.74
CA ILE A 173 11.89 -5.53 -14.70
C ILE A 173 12.76 -4.28 -14.77
N CYS A 174 13.83 -4.22 -13.98
CA CYS A 174 14.76 -3.09 -13.99
C CYS A 174 15.43 -2.88 -15.36
N ARG A 175 15.72 -3.96 -16.12
CA ARG A 175 16.20 -3.82 -17.51
C ARG A 175 15.15 -3.22 -18.46
N ILE A 176 13.87 -3.34 -18.14
CA ILE A 176 12.76 -2.75 -18.92
C ILE A 176 12.59 -1.27 -18.59
N VAL A 177 12.57 -0.92 -17.30
CA VAL A 177 12.23 0.44 -16.81
C VAL A 177 13.45 1.36 -16.65
N ASP A 178 14.65 0.80 -16.49
CA ASP A 178 15.92 1.51 -16.37
C ASP A 178 17.02 0.80 -17.19
N PRO A 179 16.91 0.80 -18.54
CA PRO A 179 17.80 0.03 -19.41
C PRO A 179 19.28 0.42 -19.29
N ASP A 180 19.58 1.68 -18.95
CA ASP A 180 20.95 2.18 -18.76
C ASP A 180 21.46 1.97 -17.32
N GLY A 181 20.60 1.55 -16.39
CA GLY A 181 20.95 1.32 -14.99
C GLY A 181 21.32 2.58 -14.20
N HIS A 182 20.92 3.77 -14.67
CA HIS A 182 21.29 5.04 -14.05
C HIS A 182 20.29 5.49 -12.97
N LYS A 183 19.05 5.00 -12.99
CA LYS A 183 17.99 5.40 -12.06
C LYS A 183 18.04 4.57 -10.78
N PHE A 184 18.05 3.24 -10.89
CA PHE A 184 18.11 2.33 -9.72
C PHE A 184 19.52 1.78 -9.49
N GLY A 185 20.30 1.55 -10.55
CA GLY A 185 21.62 0.93 -10.43
C GLY A 185 21.55 -0.40 -9.68
N ALA A 186 22.35 -0.55 -8.63
CA ALA A 186 22.37 -1.75 -7.79
C ALA A 186 21.38 -1.71 -6.60
N ARG A 187 20.58 -0.65 -6.47
CA ARG A 187 19.63 -0.44 -5.35
C ARG A 187 18.34 -1.22 -5.55
N ILE A 188 18.46 -2.54 -5.63
CA ILE A 188 17.35 -3.46 -5.84
C ILE A 188 17.36 -4.47 -4.70
N LEU A 189 16.29 -4.46 -3.92
CA LEU A 189 16.04 -5.43 -2.88
C LEU A 189 14.81 -6.26 -3.26
N SER A 190 15.03 -7.57 -3.41
CA SER A 190 13.99 -8.52 -3.79
C SER A 190 13.62 -9.41 -2.61
N ARG A 191 12.62 -10.29 -2.80
CA ARG A 191 12.26 -11.31 -1.80
C ARG A 191 13.46 -12.13 -1.34
N ASP A 192 14.38 -12.44 -2.26
CA ASP A 192 15.53 -13.29 -2.00
C ASP A 192 16.50 -12.66 -0.96
N GLU A 193 16.52 -11.33 -0.84
CA GLU A 193 17.36 -10.60 0.13
C GLU A 193 16.56 -9.88 1.24
N ASN A 194 15.22 -9.98 1.23
CA ASN A 194 14.33 -9.31 2.17
C ASN A 194 14.52 -9.81 3.61
N GLY A 195 14.64 -11.13 3.78
CA GLY A 195 14.72 -11.77 5.10
C GLY A 195 13.38 -11.94 5.80
N SER A 196 12.27 -11.51 5.17
CA SER A 196 10.89 -11.76 5.57
C SER A 196 10.08 -12.13 4.32
N ASP A 197 9.18 -13.10 4.47
CA ASP A 197 8.25 -13.49 3.41
C ASP A 197 6.90 -12.76 3.54
N MET A 198 6.74 -11.86 4.53
CA MET A 198 5.43 -11.26 4.82
C MET A 198 5.43 -9.73 4.88
N GLN A 199 6.57 -9.13 5.20
CA GLN A 199 6.67 -7.70 5.46
C GLN A 199 7.94 -7.12 4.85
N LYS A 200 7.85 -5.87 4.43
CA LYS A 200 8.96 -4.99 4.07
C LYS A 200 9.35 -4.18 5.30
N SER A 201 10.63 -3.82 5.41
CA SER A 201 11.12 -3.03 6.53
C SER A 201 12.09 -1.97 6.06
N LEU A 202 11.85 -0.73 6.49
CA LEU A 202 12.77 0.39 6.27
C LEU A 202 14.15 0.09 6.84
N ALA A 203 14.24 -0.62 7.98
CA ALA A 203 15.50 -0.97 8.62
C ALA A 203 16.41 -1.84 7.74
N ARG A 204 15.85 -2.49 6.70
CA ARG A 204 16.64 -3.29 5.76
C ARG A 204 17.50 -2.45 4.82
N LEU A 205 17.07 -1.21 4.55
CA LEU A 205 17.75 -0.26 3.67
C LEU A 205 18.34 0.93 4.44
N PHE A 206 17.62 1.38 5.46
CA PHE A 206 17.89 2.58 6.25
C PHE A 206 17.79 2.26 7.75
N PRO A 207 18.76 1.50 8.30
CA PRO A 207 18.71 1.04 9.70
C PRO A 207 18.96 2.13 10.75
N ILE A 208 19.45 3.30 10.35
CA ILE A 208 19.86 4.37 11.27
C ILE A 208 18.86 5.52 11.29
N SER A 209 18.39 5.98 10.12
CA SER A 209 17.46 7.10 10.02
C SER A 209 16.53 6.95 8.81
N THR A 210 15.24 7.27 9.00
CA THR A 210 14.20 7.20 7.97
C THR A 210 13.57 8.55 7.63
N ASP A 211 14.06 9.63 8.25
CA ASP A 211 13.53 10.99 8.13
C ASP A 211 13.67 11.64 6.73
N MET A 212 14.43 11.01 5.84
CA MET A 212 14.60 11.41 4.43
C MET A 212 14.07 10.37 3.43
N VAL A 213 13.34 9.35 3.90
CA VAL A 213 12.93 8.20 3.08
C VAL A 213 11.42 8.22 2.86
N VAL A 214 11.00 8.22 1.61
CA VAL A 214 9.60 8.06 1.19
C VAL A 214 9.41 6.68 0.58
N ILE A 215 8.22 6.10 0.76
CA ILE A 215 7.83 4.83 0.13
C ILE A 215 6.63 5.10 -0.78
N ILE A 216 6.64 4.49 -1.96
CA ILE A 216 5.43 4.29 -2.77
C ILE A 216 5.20 2.78 -2.96
N ASP A 217 4.00 2.34 -2.62
CA ASP A 217 3.58 0.94 -2.64
C ASP A 217 2.05 0.92 -2.69
N ASP A 218 1.46 -0.03 -3.42
CA ASP A 218 0.01 -0.20 -3.45
C ASP A 218 -0.52 -0.87 -2.17
N ARG A 219 0.35 -1.55 -1.41
CA ARG A 219 0.00 -2.28 -0.19
C ARG A 219 0.56 -1.62 1.06
N ALA A 220 -0.35 -1.18 1.95
CA ALA A 220 0.03 -0.54 3.21
C ALA A 220 0.40 -1.54 4.32
N ASP A 221 -0.42 -2.55 4.55
CA ASP A 221 0.00 -3.91 4.27
C ASP A 221 1.36 -4.39 4.80
N VAL A 222 2.13 -4.75 3.80
CA VAL A 222 3.51 -5.20 3.88
C VAL A 222 4.42 -4.20 4.60
N TRP A 223 4.04 -2.92 4.74
CA TRP A 223 4.85 -1.90 5.39
C TRP A 223 4.52 -1.66 6.85
N SER A 224 3.62 -2.46 7.44
CA SER A 224 3.05 -2.15 8.76
C SER A 224 2.52 -0.71 8.78
N TRP A 225 2.00 -0.27 7.62
CA TRP A 225 1.43 1.05 7.41
C TRP A 225 2.33 2.19 7.87
N SER A 226 3.58 2.11 7.45
CA SER A 226 4.58 3.10 7.77
C SER A 226 4.10 4.52 7.44
N PRO A 227 4.30 5.50 8.34
CA PRO A 227 4.01 6.92 8.04
C PRO A 227 4.88 7.52 6.92
N ASN A 228 5.91 6.80 6.47
CA ASN A 228 6.71 7.15 5.31
C ASN A 228 6.05 6.74 3.98
N LEU A 229 4.96 5.96 4.02
CA LEU A 229 4.24 5.46 2.87
C LEU A 229 3.27 6.49 2.28
N ILE A 230 3.36 6.64 0.97
CA ILE A 230 2.30 7.20 0.14
C ILE A 230 1.71 6.02 -0.62
N LYS A 231 0.53 5.56 -0.18
CA LYS A 231 -0.18 4.47 -0.85
C LYS A 231 -0.54 4.90 -2.27
N VAL A 232 -0.32 4.00 -3.21
CA VAL A 232 -0.64 4.19 -4.63
C VAL A 232 -1.84 3.32 -4.98
N GLU A 233 -2.72 3.78 -5.86
CA GLU A 233 -3.82 2.94 -6.29
C GLU A 233 -3.32 1.72 -7.11
N PRO A 234 -3.80 0.49 -6.85
CA PRO A 234 -3.32 -0.69 -7.57
C PRO A 234 -3.50 -0.57 -9.09
N PHE A 235 -2.42 -0.81 -9.84
CA PHE A 235 -2.41 -0.72 -11.29
C PHE A 235 -2.96 -1.98 -11.94
N GLU A 236 -4.27 -1.99 -12.20
CA GLU A 236 -4.98 -3.16 -12.73
C GLU A 236 -5.24 -3.10 -14.25
N PHE A 237 -4.18 -3.05 -15.05
CA PHE A 237 -4.33 -3.15 -16.52
C PHE A 237 -4.87 -4.51 -17.01
N PHE A 238 -4.30 -5.62 -16.53
CA PHE A 238 -4.74 -6.97 -16.89
C PHE A 238 -5.94 -7.36 -16.00
N VAL A 239 -7.15 -7.04 -16.47
CA VAL A 239 -8.39 -7.19 -15.69
C VAL A 239 -8.56 -8.60 -15.11
N GLY A 240 -8.83 -8.67 -13.80
CA GLY A 240 -9.03 -9.94 -13.09
C GLY A 240 -7.74 -10.68 -12.73
N ILE A 241 -6.59 -10.05 -12.92
CA ILE A 241 -5.28 -10.52 -12.46
C ILE A 241 -4.79 -9.54 -11.39
N GLY A 242 -4.41 -10.07 -10.23
CA GLY A 242 -3.77 -9.31 -9.15
C GLY A 242 -2.25 -9.46 -9.17
N ASP A 243 -1.58 -9.09 -8.09
CA ASP A 243 -0.13 -9.28 -7.96
C ASP A 243 0.28 -10.77 -7.99
N ILE A 244 1.01 -11.14 -9.04
CA ILE A 244 1.54 -12.50 -9.27
C ILE A 244 2.62 -12.91 -8.27
N ASN A 245 3.23 -11.93 -7.58
CA ASN A 245 4.25 -12.16 -6.56
C ASN A 245 3.67 -12.14 -5.15
N ALA A 246 2.43 -11.70 -4.94
CA ALA A 246 1.79 -11.58 -3.62
C ALA A 246 1.21 -12.88 -3.05
N ALA A 247 1.20 -14.00 -3.76
CA ALA A 247 0.39 -15.14 -3.34
C ALA A 247 0.70 -15.70 -1.93
N HIS A 248 1.97 -15.65 -1.54
CA HIS A 248 2.46 -16.01 -0.20
C HIS A 248 2.01 -15.05 0.93
N LEU A 249 1.56 -13.84 0.57
CA LEU A 249 1.03 -12.82 1.48
C LEU A 249 -0.48 -13.04 1.76
N GLY A 250 -1.15 -13.85 0.93
CA GLY A 250 -2.61 -13.99 0.89
C GLY A 250 -3.30 -12.78 0.24
N PRO A 251 -4.63 -12.84 -0.01
CA PRO A 251 -5.41 -11.63 -0.27
C PRO A 251 -5.25 -10.68 0.94
N ALA A 252 -5.39 -9.36 0.73
CA ALA A 252 -5.46 -8.38 1.81
C ALA A 252 -6.33 -8.95 2.94
N LYS A 253 -5.74 -9.14 4.12
CA LYS A 253 -6.35 -9.98 5.17
C LYS A 253 -7.56 -9.26 5.77
N PRO A 254 -8.75 -9.90 5.80
CA PRO A 254 -9.77 -9.53 6.77
C PRO A 254 -9.38 -10.04 8.17
N LEU A 255 -9.61 -9.19 9.18
CA LEU A 255 -9.28 -9.40 10.59
C LEU A 255 -9.97 -10.64 11.22
N VAL A 256 -9.33 -11.81 11.15
CA VAL A 256 -9.42 -12.85 12.19
C VAL A 256 -8.18 -13.76 12.18
N PRO A 257 -7.57 -14.05 13.34
CA PRO A 257 -6.39 -14.90 13.41
C PRO A 257 -6.79 -16.37 13.23
N ASN A 258 -6.40 -16.98 12.13
CA ASN A 258 -6.30 -18.43 12.03
C ASN A 258 -4.84 -18.86 11.89
N SER A 259 -4.53 -19.95 12.59
CA SER A 259 -3.21 -20.45 12.95
C SER A 259 -2.21 -20.60 11.79
N PRO A 260 -0.90 -20.51 12.06
CA PRO A 260 0.12 -20.58 11.02
C PRO A 260 0.24 -22.01 10.48
N ALA A 261 0.12 -22.16 9.16
CA ALA A 261 0.63 -23.32 8.45
C ALA A 261 2.06 -23.01 7.95
N PRO A 262 3.00 -23.96 8.03
CA PRO A 262 4.38 -23.73 7.60
C PRO A 262 4.50 -23.70 6.08
N ALA A 263 5.06 -22.62 5.54
CA ALA A 263 5.36 -22.43 4.12
C ALA A 263 6.51 -23.32 3.63
N ALA A 264 6.40 -23.82 2.39
CA ALA A 264 7.48 -24.47 1.67
C ALA A 264 7.80 -23.66 0.39
N PRO A 265 9.01 -23.08 0.20
CA PRO A 265 9.09 -21.78 -0.47
C PRO A 265 9.20 -21.79 -2.00
N ASN A 266 8.99 -22.92 -2.69
CA ASN A 266 9.28 -22.98 -4.14
C ASN A 266 8.28 -23.74 -5.01
N LYS A 267 7.28 -24.42 -4.43
CA LYS A 267 6.30 -25.18 -5.21
C LYS A 267 4.96 -24.47 -5.37
N GLU A 268 4.62 -23.55 -4.47
CA GLU A 268 3.32 -22.85 -4.48
C GLU A 268 3.28 -21.79 -5.59
N GLY A 269 4.26 -20.89 -5.67
CA GLY A 269 4.30 -19.87 -6.73
C GLY A 269 4.37 -20.43 -8.16
N GLN A 270 5.10 -21.54 -8.38
CA GLN A 270 5.10 -22.21 -9.69
C GLN A 270 3.76 -22.84 -10.04
N LYS A 271 3.02 -23.34 -9.03
CA LYS A 271 1.70 -23.94 -9.21
C LYS A 271 0.66 -22.88 -9.55
N GLU A 272 0.66 -21.75 -8.87
CA GLU A 272 -0.26 -20.64 -9.13
C GLU A 272 -0.05 -20.03 -10.51
N MET A 273 1.22 -19.87 -10.91
CA MET A 273 1.56 -19.39 -12.24
C MET A 273 1.06 -20.37 -13.33
N GLN A 274 1.19 -21.68 -13.11
CA GLN A 274 0.64 -22.70 -14.00
C GLN A 274 -0.90 -22.67 -14.02
N GLU A 275 -1.54 -22.48 -12.86
CA GLU A 275 -3.00 -22.34 -12.76
C GLU A 275 -3.50 -21.11 -13.54
N GLN A 276 -2.78 -19.98 -13.49
CA GLN A 276 -3.12 -18.79 -14.26
C GLN A 276 -3.01 -19.04 -15.78
N ILE A 277 -1.93 -19.70 -16.23
CA ILE A 277 -1.73 -20.06 -17.65
C ILE A 277 -2.86 -20.95 -18.16
N GLU A 278 -3.28 -21.94 -17.36
CA GLU A 278 -4.37 -22.86 -17.71
C GLU A 278 -5.75 -22.19 -17.61
N ALA A 279 -5.95 -21.34 -16.61
CA ALA A 279 -7.21 -20.66 -16.38
C ALA A 279 -7.52 -19.60 -17.44
N ARG A 280 -6.49 -18.94 -18.00
CA ARG A 280 -6.63 -17.85 -18.98
C ARG A 280 -7.66 -16.80 -18.54
N PRO A 281 -7.46 -16.17 -17.36
CA PRO A 281 -8.43 -15.26 -16.77
C PRO A 281 -8.83 -14.11 -17.70
N LEU A 282 -7.93 -13.57 -18.53
CA LEU A 282 -8.26 -12.48 -19.45
C LEU A 282 -9.29 -12.90 -20.48
N LYS A 283 -9.11 -14.10 -21.05
CA LYS A 283 -10.06 -14.65 -22.01
C LYS A 283 -11.42 -14.91 -21.36
N ARG A 284 -11.44 -15.50 -20.16
CA ARG A 284 -12.68 -15.72 -19.41
C ARG A 284 -13.41 -14.42 -19.09
N LYS A 285 -12.70 -13.39 -18.64
CA LYS A 285 -13.27 -12.07 -18.35
C LYS A 285 -13.86 -11.41 -19.59
N LEU A 286 -13.21 -11.54 -20.74
CA LEU A 286 -13.77 -11.08 -22.00
C LEU A 286 -15.04 -11.84 -22.38
N ASP A 287 -15.02 -13.18 -22.29
CA ASP A 287 -16.19 -14.02 -22.57
C ASP A 287 -17.38 -13.68 -21.64
N GLU A 288 -17.13 -13.52 -20.33
CA GLU A 288 -18.11 -13.09 -19.32
C GLU A 288 -18.73 -11.71 -19.66
N ALA A 289 -17.91 -10.73 -20.02
CA ALA A 289 -18.38 -9.39 -20.38
C ALA A 289 -19.28 -9.41 -21.63
N LEU A 290 -18.92 -10.23 -22.63
CA LEU A 290 -19.71 -10.40 -23.84
C LEU A 290 -21.03 -11.16 -23.59
N GLU A 291 -21.06 -12.09 -22.64
CA GLU A 291 -22.28 -12.82 -22.24
C GLU A 291 -23.26 -11.91 -21.48
N HIS A 292 -22.81 -11.21 -20.44
CA HIS A 292 -23.66 -10.33 -19.63
C HIS A 292 -24.32 -9.24 -20.48
N LYS A 293 -23.62 -8.74 -21.51
CA LYS A 293 -24.16 -7.73 -22.42
C LYS A 293 -25.18 -8.29 -23.41
N LYS A 294 -25.02 -9.53 -23.89
CA LYS A 294 -26.03 -10.20 -24.72
C LYS A 294 -27.33 -10.40 -23.94
N GLU A 295 -27.23 -10.83 -22.68
CA GLU A 295 -28.40 -10.99 -21.81
C GLU A 295 -29.12 -9.66 -21.56
N ALA A 296 -28.36 -8.56 -21.41
CA ALA A 296 -28.93 -7.24 -21.21
C ALA A 296 -29.61 -6.68 -22.48
N GLN A 297 -29.01 -6.87 -23.66
CA GLN A 297 -29.63 -6.52 -24.94
C GLN A 297 -30.89 -7.35 -25.24
N GLU A 298 -30.92 -8.63 -24.87
CA GLU A 298 -32.11 -9.49 -24.99
C GLU A 298 -33.21 -9.06 -24.01
N ALA A 299 -32.86 -8.63 -22.80
CA ALA A 299 -33.83 -8.10 -21.83
C ALA A 299 -34.45 -6.75 -22.26
N ASP A 300 -33.68 -5.89 -22.93
CA ASP A 300 -34.17 -4.58 -23.40
C ASP A 300 -34.96 -4.69 -24.72
N ALA A 301 -34.65 -5.69 -25.56
CA ALA A 301 -35.42 -6.01 -26.76
C ALA A 301 -36.85 -6.52 -26.46
N ASP A 302 -37.09 -7.14 -25.31
CA ASP A 302 -38.42 -7.57 -24.86
C ASP A 302 -39.26 -6.38 -24.31
N ALA A 303 -38.63 -5.22 -24.06
CA ALA A 303 -39.27 -4.00 -23.56
C ALA A 303 -39.54 -2.94 -24.65
N SER A 304 -38.83 -2.94 -25.78
CA SER A 304 -39.10 -2.00 -26.88
C SER A 304 -38.91 -2.61 -28.29
N ALA A 305 -40.00 -2.61 -29.07
CA ALA A 305 -40.02 -3.10 -30.44
C ALA A 305 -39.53 -2.03 -31.44
N SER A 306 -38.24 -1.75 -31.47
CA SER A 306 -37.58 -1.06 -32.61
C SER A 306 -36.10 -1.43 -32.68
N HIS A 307 -35.76 -2.43 -33.49
CA HIS A 307 -34.39 -2.86 -33.75
C HIS A 307 -33.70 -1.93 -34.76
N GLU A 308 -32.70 -1.16 -34.31
CA GLU A 308 -31.56 -0.76 -35.12
C GLU A 308 -30.36 -1.63 -34.71
N SER A 309 -29.62 -2.16 -35.69
CA SER A 309 -28.39 -2.94 -35.45
C SER A 309 -27.30 -2.02 -34.87
N PRO A 310 -26.50 -2.48 -33.89
CA PRO A 310 -25.41 -1.68 -33.35
C PRO A 310 -24.42 -1.26 -34.45
N SER A 311 -23.85 -0.06 -34.34
CA SER A 311 -22.80 0.40 -35.25
C SER A 311 -21.51 -0.40 -35.04
N GLU A 312 -20.67 -0.51 -36.08
CA GLU A 312 -19.37 -1.20 -35.99
C GLU A 312 -18.47 -0.62 -34.88
N GLU A 313 -18.56 0.69 -34.63
CA GLU A 313 -17.82 1.40 -33.56
C GLU A 313 -18.30 0.98 -32.16
N ALA A 314 -19.61 0.81 -31.97
CA ALA A 314 -20.16 0.33 -30.71
C ALA A 314 -19.73 -1.12 -30.45
N CYS A 315 -19.76 -1.99 -31.48
CA CYS A 315 -19.31 -3.39 -31.40
C CYS A 315 -17.83 -3.52 -30.98
N ILE A 316 -16.95 -2.63 -31.48
CA ILE A 316 -15.52 -2.64 -31.13
C ILE A 316 -15.28 -2.25 -29.67
N GLU A 317 -16.09 -1.34 -29.13
CA GLU A 317 -16.01 -0.92 -27.73
C GLU A 317 -16.47 -2.04 -26.76
N GLU A 318 -17.33 -2.96 -27.21
CA GLU A 318 -17.82 -4.11 -26.40
C GLU A 318 -16.77 -5.22 -26.23
N GLU A 319 -15.87 -5.38 -27.19
CA GLU A 319 -14.80 -6.39 -27.18
C GLU A 319 -13.48 -5.86 -26.55
N LEU A 320 -13.47 -4.60 -26.12
CA LEU A 320 -12.32 -3.92 -25.51
C LEU A 320 -12.29 -4.12 -23.98
N LEU A 321 -11.54 -5.12 -23.53
CA LEU A 321 -11.31 -5.40 -22.11
C LEU A 321 -10.21 -4.49 -21.51
N LEU A 322 -9.12 -4.26 -22.26
CA LEU A 322 -7.93 -3.56 -21.77
C LEU A 322 -8.00 -2.05 -22.07
N ARG A 323 -7.75 -1.21 -21.06
CA ARG A 323 -7.81 0.25 -21.16
C ARG A 323 -6.52 0.93 -20.69
N ASN A 324 -6.21 2.08 -21.30
CA ASN A 324 -5.03 2.91 -20.98
C ASN A 324 -5.48 4.29 -20.45
N ASN A 325 -6.26 4.30 -19.37
CA ASN A 325 -6.83 5.51 -18.76
C ASN A 325 -6.33 5.78 -17.33
N ASP A 326 -5.34 5.03 -16.86
CA ASP A 326 -4.68 5.27 -15.58
C ASP A 326 -3.83 6.55 -15.64
N THR A 327 -3.99 7.42 -14.64
CA THR A 327 -3.25 8.69 -14.49
C THR A 327 -2.55 8.78 -13.14
N GLU A 328 -2.43 7.67 -12.41
CA GLU A 328 -2.01 7.69 -11.01
C GLU A 328 -0.57 8.17 -10.84
N LEU A 329 0.34 7.81 -11.77
CA LEU A 329 1.71 8.30 -11.69
C LEU A 329 1.82 9.82 -11.83
N GLU A 330 0.88 10.48 -12.51
CA GLU A 330 0.86 11.94 -12.58
C GLU A 330 0.53 12.55 -11.20
N LEU A 331 -0.42 11.94 -10.48
CA LEU A 331 -0.78 12.33 -9.11
C LEU A 331 0.39 12.07 -8.15
N ILE A 332 0.94 10.86 -8.15
CA ILE A 332 2.05 10.47 -7.27
C ILE A 332 3.30 11.32 -7.56
N GLU A 333 3.59 11.66 -8.81
CA GLU A 333 4.68 12.60 -9.15
C GLU A 333 4.45 13.95 -8.49
N ALA A 334 3.25 14.52 -8.60
CA ALA A 334 2.93 15.81 -8.01
C ALA A 334 3.06 15.80 -6.48
N ILE A 335 2.56 14.76 -5.82
CA ILE A 335 2.69 14.60 -4.36
C ILE A 335 4.17 14.50 -3.96
N LEU A 336 4.96 13.67 -4.64
CA LEU A 336 6.38 13.49 -4.31
C LEU A 336 7.20 14.75 -4.57
N LEU A 337 6.90 15.52 -5.61
CA LEU A 337 7.56 16.80 -5.86
C LEU A 337 7.24 17.82 -4.76
N GLU A 338 5.99 17.86 -4.29
CA GLU A 338 5.58 18.73 -3.17
C GLU A 338 6.22 18.30 -1.84
N VAL A 339 6.31 16.99 -1.56
CA VAL A 339 7.01 16.45 -0.38
C VAL A 339 8.47 16.93 -0.38
N HIS A 340 9.14 16.81 -1.53
CA HIS A 340 10.53 17.24 -1.70
C HIS A 340 10.69 18.73 -1.43
N GLU A 341 9.86 19.57 -2.04
CA GLU A 341 9.90 21.02 -1.89
C GLU A 341 9.69 21.44 -0.43
N GLN A 342 8.62 20.95 0.21
CA GLN A 342 8.32 21.28 1.61
C GLN A 342 9.39 20.79 2.58
N TRP A 343 9.99 19.62 2.33
CA TRP A 343 11.08 19.10 3.16
C TRP A 343 12.32 20.01 3.08
N TYR A 344 12.74 20.39 1.86
CA TYR A 344 13.92 21.25 1.68
C TYR A 344 13.70 22.68 2.18
N ASP A 345 12.50 23.23 2.00
CA ASP A 345 12.12 24.51 2.59
C ASP A 345 12.20 24.46 4.12
N ALA A 346 11.66 23.41 4.73
CA ALA A 346 11.77 23.20 6.18
C ALA A 346 13.23 23.05 6.61
N TYR A 347 14.04 22.28 5.87
CA TYR A 347 15.44 22.04 6.17
C TYR A 347 16.26 23.33 6.12
N HIS A 348 16.12 24.15 5.08
CA HIS A 348 16.79 25.44 4.98
C HIS A 348 16.42 26.37 6.14
N ASN A 349 15.13 26.44 6.48
CA ASN A 349 14.64 27.23 7.61
C ASN A 349 15.14 26.74 8.98
N MET A 350 15.33 25.44 9.16
CA MET A 350 15.79 24.82 10.41
C MET A 350 17.31 24.90 10.57
N LYS A 351 18.06 24.70 9.48
CA LYS A 351 19.52 24.77 9.44
C LYS A 351 20.03 26.12 9.89
N ASP A 352 19.41 27.21 9.44
CA ASP A 352 19.76 28.58 9.83
C ASP A 352 19.55 28.84 11.33
N LYS A 353 18.69 28.04 11.98
CA LYS A 353 18.37 28.12 13.41
C LYS A 353 19.14 27.10 14.25
N GLY A 354 20.04 26.32 13.66
CA GLY A 354 20.79 25.25 14.34
C GLY A 354 19.91 24.12 14.88
N LYS A 355 18.74 23.89 14.28
CA LYS A 355 17.82 22.81 14.67
C LYS A 355 18.15 21.50 13.92
N ALA A 356 17.62 20.39 14.43
CA ALA A 356 17.62 19.11 13.73
C ALA A 356 16.93 19.24 12.36
N ARG A 357 17.28 18.31 11.45
CA ARG A 357 16.66 18.21 10.13
C ARG A 357 15.17 17.83 10.25
N PRO A 358 14.33 18.21 9.28
CA PRO A 358 12.92 17.84 9.29
C PRO A 358 12.76 16.35 9.00
N ASP A 359 11.64 15.79 9.46
CA ASP A 359 11.20 14.45 9.13
C ASP A 359 10.16 14.51 8.01
N VAL A 360 10.30 13.63 7.01
CA VAL A 360 9.35 13.50 5.92
C VAL A 360 7.96 13.06 6.37
N LYS A 361 7.86 12.31 7.47
CA LYS A 361 6.59 11.93 8.11
C LYS A 361 5.78 13.17 8.49
N ASP A 362 6.44 14.19 9.03
CA ASP A 362 5.79 15.45 9.40
C ASP A 362 5.32 16.23 8.17
N VAL A 363 6.04 16.13 7.04
CA VAL A 363 5.65 16.76 5.77
C VAL A 363 4.40 16.08 5.23
N ILE A 364 4.42 14.76 5.09
CA ILE A 364 3.29 13.94 4.63
C ILE A 364 2.06 14.19 5.49
N LYS A 365 2.19 14.11 6.82
CA LYS A 365 1.11 14.38 7.77
C LYS A 365 0.50 15.76 7.60
N ARG A 366 1.33 16.79 7.41
CA ARG A 366 0.83 18.16 7.16
C ARG A 366 0.10 18.27 5.83
N MET A 367 0.59 17.61 4.79
CA MET A 367 -0.04 17.61 3.47
C MET A 367 -1.42 16.93 3.51
N LYS A 368 -1.51 15.71 4.06
CA LYS A 368 -2.79 15.01 4.30
C LYS A 368 -3.77 15.92 5.04
N ALA A 369 -3.33 16.55 6.14
CA ALA A 369 -4.19 17.42 6.96
C ALA A 369 -4.71 18.69 6.27
N GLN A 370 -4.18 19.09 5.10
CA GLN A 370 -4.75 20.23 4.35
C GLN A 370 -5.93 19.84 3.46
N VAL A 371 -6.05 18.56 3.08
CA VAL A 371 -7.00 18.11 2.08
C VAL A 371 -8.44 18.44 2.48
N LEU A 372 -8.88 17.95 3.63
CA LEU A 372 -10.24 18.14 4.15
C LEU A 372 -10.30 19.22 5.24
N LYS A 373 -9.29 20.09 5.33
CA LYS A 373 -9.24 21.14 6.34
C LYS A 373 -10.51 22.00 6.33
N GLY A 374 -11.12 22.13 7.51
CA GLY A 374 -12.37 22.88 7.69
C GLY A 374 -13.64 22.10 7.32
N CYS A 375 -13.52 20.83 6.93
CA CYS A 375 -14.66 19.93 6.83
C CYS A 375 -15.02 19.40 8.21
N GLU A 376 -16.31 19.48 8.56
CA GLU A 376 -16.87 18.83 9.73
C GLU A 376 -17.87 17.77 9.25
N ILE A 377 -17.55 16.50 9.46
CA ILE A 377 -18.18 15.36 8.79
C ILE A 377 -19.02 14.55 9.79
N VAL A 378 -20.20 14.12 9.37
CA VAL A 378 -21.00 13.10 10.04
C VAL A 378 -21.24 11.93 9.10
N PHE A 379 -21.09 10.70 9.58
CA PHE A 379 -21.42 9.49 8.83
C PHE A 379 -22.85 9.01 9.12
N SER A 380 -23.53 8.51 8.09
CA SER A 380 -24.87 7.95 8.18
C SER A 380 -25.02 6.66 7.36
N GLY A 381 -25.36 5.56 8.03
CA GLY A 381 -25.56 4.26 7.36
C GLY A 381 -24.28 3.56 6.90
N LEU A 382 -23.09 4.04 7.32
CA LEU A 382 -21.78 3.51 6.92
C LEU A 382 -21.00 2.85 8.06
N ILE A 383 -21.23 3.29 9.30
CA ILE A 383 -20.55 2.76 10.49
C ILE A 383 -21.54 1.89 11.28
N PRO A 384 -21.24 0.60 11.54
CA PRO A 384 -22.10 -0.28 12.31
C PRO A 384 -22.47 0.30 13.69
N ILE A 385 -23.74 0.17 14.08
CA ILE A 385 -24.31 0.76 15.31
C ILE A 385 -23.61 0.24 16.59
N ASN A 386 -23.02 -0.95 16.54
CA ASN A 386 -22.34 -1.59 17.67
C ASN A 386 -20.84 -1.23 17.78
N GLN A 387 -20.27 -0.54 16.80
CA GLN A 387 -18.94 0.07 16.92
C GLN A 387 -19.14 1.44 17.57
N ALA A 388 -18.80 1.55 18.87
CA ALA A 388 -18.81 2.84 19.53
C ALA A 388 -17.69 3.70 18.92
N PRO A 389 -17.98 4.91 18.39
CA PRO A 389 -16.98 5.78 17.76
C PRO A 389 -15.97 6.39 18.74
N GLU A 390 -16.07 6.08 20.05
CA GLU A 390 -15.23 6.65 21.09
C GLU A 390 -15.07 5.66 22.24
N THR A 391 -14.05 4.79 22.21
CA THR A 391 -13.26 4.45 23.41
C THR A 391 -12.05 3.61 23.04
N TYR A 392 -10.85 4.06 23.44
CA TYR A 392 -9.70 3.18 23.65
C TYR A 392 -10.14 2.00 24.52
N VAL A 393 -10.24 0.81 23.95
CA VAL A 393 -10.42 -0.42 24.74
C VAL A 393 -9.05 -1.05 24.86
N ARG A 394 -8.47 -1.02 26.07
CA ARG A 394 -7.14 -1.61 26.35
C ARG A 394 -6.02 -1.07 25.44
N ASN A 395 -6.01 0.24 25.19
CA ASN A 395 -5.04 0.95 24.33
C ASN A 395 -5.13 0.65 22.82
N ILE A 396 -6.23 0.05 22.34
CA ILE A 396 -6.48 -0.15 20.90
C ILE A 396 -7.51 0.88 20.44
N ASP A 397 -7.24 1.59 19.34
CA ASP A 397 -8.14 2.56 18.74
C ASP A 397 -9.21 1.84 17.89
N THR A 398 -10.42 1.68 18.43
CA THR A 398 -11.49 0.94 17.76
C THR A 398 -12.38 1.80 16.86
N ARG A 399 -11.92 2.99 16.46
CA ARG A 399 -12.69 3.88 15.57
C ARG A 399 -12.73 3.30 14.15
N ALA A 400 -13.92 3.35 13.54
CA ALA A 400 -14.10 2.91 12.16
C ALA A 400 -13.08 3.60 11.23
N ALA A 401 -12.46 2.83 10.34
CA ALA A 401 -11.40 3.32 9.48
C ALA A 401 -11.73 4.60 8.71
N ILE A 402 -12.92 4.66 8.11
CA ILE A 402 -13.40 5.83 7.38
C ILE A 402 -13.41 7.11 8.24
N TRP A 403 -13.62 6.97 9.56
CA TRP A 403 -13.53 8.08 10.51
C TRP A 403 -12.08 8.52 10.71
N ARG A 404 -11.18 7.58 10.98
CA ARG A 404 -9.76 7.86 11.26
C ARG A 404 -9.08 8.49 10.04
N MET A 405 -9.29 7.89 8.86
CA MET A 405 -8.77 8.41 7.59
C MET A 405 -9.27 9.83 7.32
N SER A 406 -10.54 10.13 7.59
CA SER A 406 -11.07 11.49 7.44
C SER A 406 -10.36 12.50 8.34
N GLU A 407 -10.07 12.14 9.59
CA GLU A 407 -9.36 13.02 10.52
C GLU A 407 -7.88 13.19 10.16
N GLU A 408 -7.24 12.13 9.68
CA GLU A 408 -5.87 12.19 9.17
C GLU A 408 -5.74 13.16 7.99
N PHE A 409 -6.74 13.15 7.11
CA PHE A 409 -6.85 14.09 5.99
C PHE A 409 -7.41 15.46 6.39
N GLY A 410 -7.50 15.75 7.70
CA GLY A 410 -7.76 17.09 8.24
C GLY A 410 -9.22 17.46 8.45
N ALA A 411 -10.15 16.51 8.26
CA ALA A 411 -11.54 16.71 8.65
C ALA A 411 -11.70 16.60 10.18
N LYS A 412 -12.83 17.10 10.67
CA LYS A 412 -13.27 16.87 12.05
C LYS A 412 -14.54 16.05 12.02
N CYS A 413 -14.52 14.88 12.62
CA CYS A 413 -15.65 13.97 12.57
C CYS A 413 -16.57 14.13 13.79
N HIS A 414 -17.87 13.92 13.57
CA HIS A 414 -18.91 14.09 14.57
C HIS A 414 -19.88 12.90 14.56
N ARG A 415 -20.27 12.44 15.75
CA ARG A 415 -21.27 11.37 15.87
C ARG A 415 -22.66 11.89 15.51
N ASP A 416 -22.97 13.08 15.98
CA ASP A 416 -24.29 13.71 15.93
C ASP A 416 -24.22 15.04 15.14
N LEU A 417 -25.35 15.45 14.55
CA LEU A 417 -25.44 16.69 13.77
C LEU A 417 -25.37 17.94 14.66
N VAL A 418 -24.16 18.44 14.89
CA VAL A 418 -23.91 19.73 15.56
C VAL A 418 -24.02 20.91 14.58
N LYS A 419 -23.94 22.16 15.09
CA LYS A 419 -24.13 23.38 14.28
C LYS A 419 -23.03 23.60 13.24
N SER A 420 -21.84 23.10 13.53
CA SER A 420 -20.63 23.33 12.74
C SER A 420 -20.39 22.29 11.65
N VAL A 421 -21.20 21.21 11.62
CA VAL A 421 -21.18 20.18 10.57
C VAL A 421 -21.38 20.82 9.20
N THR A 422 -20.49 20.49 8.28
CA THR A 422 -20.53 20.94 6.88
C THR A 422 -20.96 19.82 5.93
N HIS A 423 -20.67 18.56 6.25
CA HIS A 423 -20.97 17.41 5.38
C HIS A 423 -21.63 16.27 6.15
N ILE A 424 -22.51 15.57 5.46
CA ILE A 424 -22.95 14.23 5.83
C ILE A 424 -22.59 13.26 4.70
N VAL A 425 -21.80 12.25 5.03
CA VAL A 425 -21.41 11.18 4.12
C VAL A 425 -22.35 10.00 4.35
N SER A 426 -23.13 9.64 3.34
CA SER A 426 -24.24 8.70 3.50
C SER A 426 -24.37 7.75 2.31
N ALA A 427 -24.63 6.47 2.56
CA ALA A 427 -25.07 5.52 1.53
C ALA A 427 -26.59 5.57 1.30
N ASN A 428 -27.34 6.35 2.08
CA ASN A 428 -28.80 6.42 1.95
C ASN A 428 -29.34 7.85 2.22
N PRO A 429 -30.07 8.47 1.27
CA PRO A 429 -30.64 9.80 1.43
C PRO A 429 -31.77 9.90 2.45
N HIS A 430 -32.41 8.78 2.80
CA HIS A 430 -33.61 8.75 3.66
C HIS A 430 -33.31 8.46 5.12
N THR A 431 -32.04 8.52 5.53
CA THR A 431 -31.67 8.41 6.94
C THR A 431 -32.15 9.63 7.73
N LEU A 432 -32.43 9.45 9.03
CA LEU A 432 -32.88 10.56 9.90
C LEU A 432 -31.88 11.74 9.91
N LYS A 433 -30.58 11.43 9.85
CA LYS A 433 -29.52 12.44 9.78
C LYS A 433 -29.52 13.17 8.42
N ALA A 434 -29.69 12.45 7.31
CA ALA A 434 -29.78 13.08 5.99
C ALA A 434 -31.02 13.98 5.85
N GLU A 435 -32.19 13.53 6.32
CA GLU A 435 -33.43 14.33 6.33
C GLU A 435 -33.31 15.61 7.18
N GLU A 436 -32.60 15.53 8.32
CA GLU A 436 -32.28 16.71 9.12
C GLU A 436 -31.32 17.66 8.38
N ALA A 437 -30.29 17.14 7.73
CA ALA A 437 -29.34 17.93 6.94
C ALA A 437 -30.02 18.69 5.80
N TYR A 438 -30.89 18.02 5.02
CA TYR A 438 -31.69 18.67 3.98
C TYR A 438 -32.58 19.79 4.51
N ARG A 439 -33.14 19.63 5.72
CA ARG A 439 -33.98 20.66 6.33
C ARG A 439 -33.19 21.89 6.75
N ARG A 440 -31.94 21.72 7.21
CA ARG A 440 -31.04 22.83 7.55
C ARG A 440 -30.56 23.58 6.30
N GLY A 441 -30.38 22.89 5.19
CA GLY A 441 -30.08 23.47 3.87
C GLY A 441 -28.67 24.03 3.71
N ASN A 442 -27.84 24.00 4.76
CA ASN A 442 -26.44 24.47 4.77
C ASN A 442 -25.43 23.33 4.96
N ILE A 443 -25.87 22.07 4.83
CA ILE A 443 -25.04 20.87 4.98
C ILE A 443 -25.09 20.12 3.65
N HIS A 444 -23.92 19.75 3.12
CA HIS A 444 -23.84 18.93 1.92
C HIS A 444 -24.11 17.47 2.26
N VAL A 445 -25.11 16.87 1.62
CA VAL A 445 -25.38 15.42 1.70
C VAL A 445 -24.72 14.77 0.50
N VAL A 446 -23.66 14.00 0.73
CA VAL A 446 -22.79 13.46 -0.34
C VAL A 446 -22.65 11.95 -0.24
N TRP A 447 -22.44 11.33 -1.40
CA TRP A 447 -22.04 9.94 -1.52
C TRP A 447 -20.64 9.73 -0.92
N PRO A 448 -20.30 8.52 -0.44
CA PRO A 448 -18.97 8.25 0.12
C PRO A 448 -17.83 8.32 -0.90
N SER A 449 -18.14 8.21 -2.19
CA SER A 449 -17.17 8.49 -3.28
C SER A 449 -16.58 9.89 -3.21
N TRP A 450 -17.32 10.91 -2.72
CA TRP A 450 -16.74 12.25 -2.51
C TRP A 450 -15.54 12.21 -1.56
N LEU A 451 -15.70 11.47 -0.46
CA LEU A 451 -14.68 11.37 0.57
C LEU A 451 -13.51 10.53 0.05
N ASN A 452 -13.83 9.40 -0.60
CA ASN A 452 -12.83 8.54 -1.26
C ASN A 452 -11.94 9.33 -2.22
N ASP A 453 -12.55 9.95 -3.23
CA ASP A 453 -11.84 10.59 -4.33
C ASP A 453 -11.11 11.85 -3.84
N SER A 454 -11.54 12.41 -2.69
CA SER A 454 -10.80 13.47 -2.02
C SER A 454 -9.53 12.97 -1.32
N ILE A 455 -9.61 11.81 -0.68
CA ILE A 455 -8.52 11.17 0.04
C ILE A 455 -7.51 10.59 -0.96
N CYS A 456 -7.94 9.74 -1.88
CA CYS A 456 -7.07 9.13 -2.90
C CYS A 456 -6.41 10.21 -3.76
N GLY A 457 -7.17 11.24 -4.17
CA GLY A 457 -6.63 12.34 -4.98
C GLY A 457 -5.82 13.40 -4.22
N TRP A 458 -5.69 13.30 -2.89
CA TRP A 458 -5.07 14.31 -2.02
C TRP A 458 -5.57 15.75 -2.25
N VAL A 459 -6.82 15.89 -2.69
CA VAL A 459 -7.45 17.17 -3.04
C VAL A 459 -8.94 17.07 -2.73
N ARG A 460 -9.48 18.00 -1.93
CA ARG A 460 -10.93 18.05 -1.68
C ARG A 460 -11.70 18.22 -2.98
N GLN A 461 -12.51 17.21 -3.30
CA GLN A 461 -13.39 17.24 -4.46
C GLN A 461 -14.55 18.22 -4.27
N GLY A 462 -14.99 18.82 -5.37
CA GLY A 462 -16.16 19.69 -5.38
C GLY A 462 -17.43 18.88 -5.10
N GLU A 463 -18.23 19.31 -4.14
CA GLU A 463 -19.34 18.51 -3.61
C GLU A 463 -20.46 18.28 -4.63
N ALA A 464 -20.62 19.20 -5.59
CA ALA A 464 -21.73 19.20 -6.54
C ALA A 464 -21.88 17.91 -7.35
N ALA A 465 -20.76 17.26 -7.72
CA ALA A 465 -20.75 16.01 -8.47
C ALA A 465 -21.19 14.79 -7.64
N TYR A 466 -21.19 14.93 -6.31
CA TYR A 466 -21.40 13.83 -5.37
C TYR A 466 -22.63 14.03 -4.47
N LEU A 467 -23.36 15.14 -4.66
CA LEU A 467 -24.55 15.41 -3.88
C LEU A 467 -25.59 14.31 -4.10
N ILE A 468 -26.24 13.90 -3.02
CA ILE A 468 -27.39 13.00 -3.07
C ILE A 468 -28.66 13.86 -3.07
N PRO A 469 -29.44 13.89 -4.17
CA PRO A 469 -30.74 14.54 -4.16
C PRO A 469 -31.68 13.94 -3.11
N ARG A 470 -32.50 14.78 -2.47
CA ARG A 470 -33.47 14.31 -1.46
C ARG A 470 -34.50 13.32 -2.01
N ASN A 471 -34.81 13.42 -3.29
CA ASN A 471 -35.78 12.58 -4.00
C ASN A 471 -35.15 11.35 -4.65
N THR A 472 -33.87 11.06 -4.41
CA THR A 472 -33.20 9.85 -4.89
C THR A 472 -33.95 8.63 -4.38
N GLN A 473 -34.48 7.80 -5.28
CA GLN A 473 -35.13 6.56 -4.93
C GLN A 473 -34.09 5.45 -4.88
N LEU A 474 -33.95 4.82 -3.72
CA LEU A 474 -33.18 3.59 -3.60
C LEU A 474 -34.09 2.41 -3.98
N SER A 475 -33.72 1.65 -5.01
CA SER A 475 -34.35 0.37 -5.32
C SER A 475 -34.02 -0.63 -4.20
N LEU A 476 -34.89 -0.71 -3.19
CA LEU A 476 -34.82 -1.75 -2.17
C LEU A 476 -35.23 -3.08 -2.81
N VAL A 477 -34.27 -3.97 -3.03
CA VAL A 477 -34.59 -5.38 -3.31
C VAL A 477 -35.25 -5.95 -2.04
N SER A 478 -36.49 -6.41 -2.15
CA SER A 478 -37.22 -7.01 -1.02
C SER A 478 -36.48 -8.25 -0.50
N PRO A 479 -36.47 -8.55 0.82
CA PRO A 479 -35.82 -9.73 1.38
C PRO A 479 -36.28 -11.05 0.75
N GLU A 480 -37.47 -11.07 0.14
CA GLU A 480 -38.04 -12.25 -0.53
C GLU A 480 -37.38 -12.59 -1.88
N VAL A 481 -36.49 -11.74 -2.41
CA VAL A 481 -35.78 -11.95 -3.67
C VAL A 481 -34.32 -12.39 -3.46
N GLN A 482 -33.82 -12.43 -2.22
CA GLN A 482 -32.46 -12.89 -1.89
C GLN A 482 -32.22 -14.37 -2.21
N ASP A 483 -33.28 -15.17 -2.44
CA ASP A 483 -33.15 -16.60 -2.74
C ASP A 483 -33.28 -16.92 -4.25
N MET A 484 -33.38 -15.91 -5.13
CA MET A 484 -33.65 -16.16 -6.56
C MET A 484 -32.99 -15.24 -7.61
N THR A 485 -32.11 -14.30 -7.25
CA THR A 485 -31.43 -13.45 -8.25
C THR A 485 -29.94 -13.77 -8.34
N GLN A 486 -29.62 -14.82 -9.08
CA GLN A 486 -28.31 -15.02 -9.70
C GLN A 486 -28.35 -14.72 -11.21
N SER A 487 -29.45 -14.21 -11.74
CA SER A 487 -29.55 -13.81 -13.15
C SER A 487 -30.60 -12.72 -13.30
N THR A 488 -30.34 -11.78 -14.20
CA THR A 488 -31.17 -10.63 -14.64
C THR A 488 -31.15 -9.36 -13.77
N MET A 489 -30.25 -8.43 -14.11
CA MET A 489 -30.43 -7.00 -13.89
C MET A 489 -30.28 -6.25 -15.22
N SER A 490 -31.32 -5.51 -15.60
CA SER A 490 -31.42 -4.74 -16.85
C SER A 490 -30.78 -3.33 -16.75
N GLU A 491 -30.36 -2.82 -17.91
CA GLU A 491 -29.35 -1.81 -18.26
C GLU A 491 -29.47 -0.35 -17.77
N ALA A 492 -30.36 0.01 -16.82
CA ALA A 492 -30.52 1.42 -16.43
C ALA A 492 -29.76 1.88 -15.17
N PHE A 493 -28.89 1.04 -14.58
CA PHE A 493 -28.32 1.27 -13.24
C PHE A 493 -26.79 1.14 -13.13
N ILE A 494 -26.06 1.09 -14.26
CA ILE A 494 -24.63 0.74 -14.26
C ILE A 494 -23.76 1.81 -13.56
N GLU A 495 -24.12 3.09 -13.60
CA GLU A 495 -23.31 4.14 -12.95
C GLU A 495 -23.42 4.13 -11.40
N ASP A 496 -24.60 3.90 -10.84
CA ASP A 496 -24.79 3.93 -9.37
C ASP A 496 -24.38 2.60 -8.68
N GLN A 497 -24.49 1.46 -9.38
CA GLN A 497 -24.05 0.16 -8.86
C GLN A 497 -22.52 0.07 -8.81
N GLN A 498 -21.81 0.65 -9.78
CA GLN A 498 -20.36 0.69 -9.76
C GLN A 498 -19.83 1.60 -8.64
N VAL A 499 -20.56 2.64 -8.24
CA VAL A 499 -20.24 3.46 -7.06
C VAL A 499 -20.46 2.70 -5.74
N MET A 500 -21.48 1.84 -5.67
CA MET A 500 -21.73 0.96 -4.52
C MET A 500 -20.76 -0.23 -4.46
N ASP A 501 -20.35 -0.78 -5.61
CA ASP A 501 -19.31 -1.79 -5.70
C ASP A 501 -17.93 -1.19 -5.39
N ASN A 502 -17.62 0.04 -5.83
CA ASN A 502 -16.42 0.78 -5.40
C ASN A 502 -16.42 1.08 -3.88
N LEU A 503 -17.61 1.17 -3.26
CA LEU A 503 -17.77 1.27 -1.81
C LEU A 503 -17.44 -0.03 -1.08
N ALA A 504 -17.72 -1.17 -1.73
CA ALA A 504 -17.38 -2.50 -1.25
C ALA A 504 -15.94 -2.90 -1.61
N HIS A 505 -15.35 -2.25 -2.62
CA HIS A 505 -14.00 -2.51 -3.12
C HIS A 505 -12.93 -1.62 -2.46
N MET A 506 -13.33 -0.52 -1.84
CA MET A 506 -12.47 0.16 -0.88
C MET A 506 -12.52 -0.62 0.43
N ASP A 507 -11.54 -1.50 0.61
CA ASP A 507 -11.32 -2.22 1.86
C ASP A 507 -10.91 -1.23 2.95
N TRP A 508 -11.88 -0.55 3.54
CA TRP A 508 -11.67 0.29 4.72
C TRP A 508 -11.08 -0.51 5.88
N GLY A 509 -11.13 -1.85 5.86
CA GLY A 509 -10.38 -2.68 6.81
C GLY A 509 -8.87 -2.41 6.78
N GLU A 510 -8.29 -2.11 5.61
CA GLU A 510 -6.87 -1.75 5.51
C GLU A 510 -6.57 -0.43 6.21
N ALA A 511 -7.45 0.55 6.15
CA ALA A 511 -7.23 1.80 6.87
C ALA A 511 -7.22 1.60 8.41
N GLU A 512 -7.82 0.51 8.93
CA GLU A 512 -7.79 0.12 10.36
C GLU A 512 -6.37 -0.07 10.89
N ASP A 513 -5.53 -0.75 10.14
CA ASP A 513 -4.15 -1.01 10.55
C ASP A 513 -3.22 0.21 10.34
N GLU A 514 -3.62 1.20 9.51
CA GLU A 514 -2.81 2.41 9.22
C GLU A 514 -2.52 3.28 10.41
N VAL A 515 -3.59 3.57 11.15
CA VAL A 515 -3.58 4.60 12.17
C VAL A 515 -3.17 4.02 13.52
N ASP A 516 -3.27 2.69 13.70
CA ASP A 516 -2.79 2.00 14.90
C ASP A 516 -1.24 1.98 14.93
N ALA A 517 -0.60 1.72 13.79
CA ALA A 517 0.87 1.82 13.65
C ALA A 517 1.39 3.25 13.89
N PHE A 518 0.62 4.27 13.52
CA PHE A 518 0.96 5.68 13.76
C PHE A 518 0.91 6.08 15.25
N LEU A 519 0.07 5.44 16.05
CA LEU A 519 -0.11 5.76 17.48
C LEU A 519 0.84 4.98 18.39
N ASP A 520 1.34 3.83 17.96
CA ASP A 520 2.34 3.04 18.70
C ASP A 520 3.77 3.58 18.57
N ASP A 521 4.08 4.44 17.58
CA ASP A 521 5.42 5.01 17.36
C ASP A 521 5.77 6.18 18.32
N ASP A 522 4.82 6.60 19.18
CA ASP A 522 5.03 7.70 20.15
C ASP A 522 5.35 7.20 21.58
N ASP A 523 5.43 5.88 21.82
CA ASP A 523 5.84 5.33 23.12
C ASP A 523 6.72 4.07 23.00
N THR A 524 7.97 4.22 23.48
CA THR A 524 8.95 3.20 23.91
C THR A 524 10.03 2.74 22.94
N GLU A 525 11.21 3.39 22.98
CA GLU A 525 12.50 2.71 23.16
C GLU A 525 13.47 3.56 24.00
N THR A 526 13.31 3.51 25.33
CA THR A 526 14.44 3.72 26.25
C THR A 526 14.37 2.67 27.35
N GLU A 527 14.84 1.46 27.05
CA GLU A 527 15.28 0.55 28.12
C GLU A 527 16.60 1.09 28.69
N GLY A 528 16.46 1.95 29.72
CA GLY A 528 17.56 2.37 30.56
C GLY A 528 17.89 1.28 31.58
N ASP A 529 18.89 0.45 31.27
CA ASP A 529 19.55 -0.43 32.21
C ASP A 529 20.23 0.40 33.32
N SER A 530 19.64 0.39 34.51
CA SER A 530 20.14 1.15 35.66
C SER A 530 21.29 0.39 36.34
N LEU A 531 22.52 0.58 35.85
CA LEU A 531 23.73 0.25 36.60
C LEU A 531 24.07 1.36 37.61
N GLN A 532 24.31 0.89 38.83
CA GLN A 532 24.60 1.63 40.05
C GLN A 532 25.70 2.70 39.88
N SER A 533 25.35 3.96 40.17
CA SER A 533 26.33 5.00 40.53
C SER A 533 26.12 5.40 41.98
N SER A 534 27.11 5.07 42.79
CA SER A 534 27.21 5.37 44.20
C SER A 534 27.34 6.88 44.46
N ARG A 535 26.38 7.46 45.18
CA ARG A 535 26.60 8.70 45.92
C ARG A 535 26.08 8.57 47.34
N LEU A 536 27.04 8.41 48.24
CA LEU A 536 26.94 8.57 49.69
C LEU A 536 26.28 9.91 50.03
N THR A 537 25.13 9.85 50.70
CA THR A 537 24.75 10.86 51.69
C THR A 537 24.17 10.15 52.91
N GLU A 538 24.91 10.23 54.01
CA GLU A 538 24.49 9.83 55.34
C GLU A 538 23.27 10.66 55.76
N TYR A 539 22.17 10.01 56.12
CA TYR A 539 21.32 10.50 57.21
C TYR A 539 20.83 9.33 58.05
N VAL A 540 21.27 9.38 59.30
CA VAL A 540 21.00 8.46 60.39
C VAL A 540 19.54 8.55 60.81
N TYR A 541 18.80 7.45 60.78
CA TYR A 541 17.77 7.16 61.78
C TYR A 541 17.77 5.69 62.16
N SER A 542 18.05 5.47 63.43
CA SER A 542 18.10 4.20 64.14
C SER A 542 16.71 3.57 64.29
N ALA A 543 16.58 2.28 63.98
CA ALA A 543 15.57 1.42 64.58
C ALA A 543 16.16 0.02 64.80
N ASN A 544 16.47 -0.26 66.06
CA ASN A 544 16.88 -1.57 66.54
C ASN A 544 15.61 -2.42 66.74
N PRO A 545 15.56 -3.69 66.27
CA PRO A 545 14.39 -4.53 66.42
C PRO A 545 14.38 -5.25 67.77
N ASP A 546 13.20 -5.82 68.07
CA ASP A 546 12.96 -6.88 69.05
C ASP A 546 12.94 -6.51 70.53
N ARG A 547 11.72 -6.40 71.06
CA ARG A 547 11.37 -7.10 72.31
C ARG A 547 9.88 -7.47 72.36
N TYR A 548 9.66 -8.77 72.22
CA TYR A 548 8.48 -9.49 72.68
C TYR A 548 8.17 -9.16 74.16
N HIS A 549 6.94 -8.77 74.48
CA HIS A 549 6.25 -9.24 75.68
C HIS A 549 4.72 -9.06 75.56
N LYS A 550 4.02 -10.19 75.68
CA LYS A 550 2.57 -10.30 75.88
C LYS A 550 2.17 -9.66 77.22
N SER A 551 1.03 -8.95 77.26
CA SER A 551 -0.18 -9.43 77.96
C SER A 551 -1.26 -8.35 77.98
N THR A 552 -2.45 -8.79 77.56
CA THR A 552 -3.76 -8.23 77.87
C THR A 552 -3.95 -7.96 79.36
N ALA A 553 -4.70 -6.91 79.69
CA ALA A 553 -5.41 -6.81 80.97
C ALA A 553 -6.76 -6.11 80.75
N THR A 554 -7.83 -6.87 80.94
CA THR A 554 -9.17 -6.36 81.24
C THR A 554 -9.23 -5.85 82.67
N ASN A 555 -10.01 -4.79 82.82
CA ASN A 555 -10.38 -4.10 84.04
C ASN A 555 -11.17 -5.00 84.99
N ASP A 556 -10.96 -4.83 86.30
CA ASP A 556 -12.03 -4.93 87.29
C ASP A 556 -11.73 -4.08 88.55
N TYR A 557 -12.75 -3.29 88.91
CA TYR A 557 -13.05 -2.68 90.23
C TYR A 557 -12.16 -1.59 90.86
N ALA A 558 -12.71 -0.35 90.87
CA ALA A 558 -13.34 0.29 92.06
C ALA A 558 -12.87 1.72 92.40
N ARG A 559 -13.89 2.56 92.60
CA ARG A 559 -14.04 3.74 93.48
C ARG A 559 -13.46 5.11 93.06
N GLU A 560 -14.44 6.02 93.05
CA GLU A 560 -14.45 7.48 93.26
C GLU A 560 -13.97 8.40 92.15
#